data_AF-A0A4U3KET5-F1
#
_entry.id   AF-A0A4U3KET5-F1
#
_cell.length_a   1.000
_cell.length_b   1.000
_cell.length_c   1.000
_cell.angle_alpha   90.00
_cell.angle_beta   90.00
_cell.angle_gamma   90.00
#
_symmetry.space_group_name_H-M   'P 1'
#
loop_
_entity.id
_entity.type
_entity.pdbx_description
1 polymer ?
#
loop_
_entity_poly.entity_id
_entity_poly.type
_entity_poly.pdbx_seq_one_letter_code
_entity_poly.pdbx_strand_id
1 'polypeptide(L)'
;MEYIKRFFIVIGLFLLSQIGMFTYGTLKQSSLQVGQGTMPLLSTLILIVIFIMNIGLLFVLANKLELLNFDSKFLNKKNILIIVIGVVIARLVAILGTILLNNQ
;
A
#
# COMPACT_ATOMS: atom_id res chain seq x y z
N MET A 1 7.94 25.84 -2.03
CA MET A 1 8.74 24.59 -2.06
C MET A 1 8.29 23.55 -1.03
N GLU A 2 7.82 23.95 0.16
CA GLU A 2 7.42 23.00 1.21
C GLU A 2 6.24 22.10 0.81
N TYR A 3 5.23 22.64 0.12
CA TYR A 3 4.07 21.88 -0.36
C TYR A 3 4.46 20.77 -1.37
N ILE A 4 5.35 21.08 -2.32
CA ILE A 4 5.86 20.11 -3.31
C ILE A 4 6.64 19.00 -2.61
N LYS A 5 7.47 19.33 -1.60
CA LYS A 5 8.16 18.30 -0.81
C LYS A 5 7.18 17.38 -0.09
N ARG A 6 6.14 17.92 0.56
CA ARG A 6 5.09 17.12 1.22
C ARG A 6 4.35 16.20 0.24
N PHE A 7 4.07 16.67 -0.97
CA PHE A 7 3.47 15.86 -2.03
C PHE A 7 4.33 14.66 -2.45
N PHE A 8 5.62 14.88 -2.71
CA PHE A 8 6.55 13.79 -3.05
C PHE A 8 6.72 12.77 -1.92
N ILE A 9 6.70 13.23 -0.68
CA ILE A 9 6.80 12.33 0.47
C ILE A 9 5.54 11.44 0.58
N VAL A 10 4.34 11.98 0.34
CA VAL A 10 3.09 11.20 0.30
C VAL A 10 3.14 10.16 -0.82
N ILE A 11 3.65 10.51 -1.99
CA ILE A 11 3.87 9.55 -3.09
C ILE A 11 4.87 8.45 -2.67
N GLY A 12 5.99 8.82 -2.04
CA GLY A 12 6.98 7.85 -1.57
C GLY A 12 6.41 6.86 -0.55
N LEU A 13 5.63 7.34 0.42
CA LEU A 13 4.91 6.50 1.37
C LEU A 13 3.85 5.62 0.69
N PHE A 14 3.15 6.16 -0.30
CA PHE A 14 2.21 5.37 -1.09
C PHE A 14 2.93 4.23 -1.82
N LEU A 15 4.07 4.48 -2.47
CA LEU A 15 4.86 3.45 -3.13
C LEU A 15 5.38 2.39 -2.14
N LEU A 16 5.88 2.81 -0.97
CA LEU A 16 6.27 1.90 0.12
C LEU A 16 5.11 1.01 0.58
N SER A 17 3.88 1.55 0.62
CA SER A 17 2.68 0.78 0.99
C SER A 17 2.30 -0.29 -0.03
N GLN A 18 2.68 -0.11 -1.30
CA GLN A 18 2.39 -1.09 -2.35
C GLN A 18 3.29 -2.34 -2.26
N ILE A 19 4.37 -2.31 -1.48
CA ILE A 19 5.26 -3.48 -1.31
C ILE A 19 4.48 -4.71 -0.82
N GLY A 20 3.48 -4.54 0.04
CA GLY A 20 2.63 -5.65 0.49
C GLY A 20 1.83 -6.30 -0.66
N MET A 21 1.25 -5.48 -1.54
CA MET A 21 0.47 -5.95 -2.69
C MET A 21 1.37 -6.51 -3.80
N PHE A 22 2.55 -5.92 -4.00
CA PHE A 22 3.57 -6.43 -4.90
C PHE A 22 4.05 -7.83 -4.45
N THR A 23 4.40 -7.97 -3.16
CA THR A 23 4.85 -9.25 -2.59
C THR A 23 3.77 -10.33 -2.69
N TYR A 24 2.50 -9.96 -2.45
CA TYR A 24 1.37 -10.86 -2.68
C TYR A 24 1.25 -11.30 -4.13
N GLY A 25 1.32 -10.37 -5.08
CA GLY A 25 1.26 -10.65 -6.51
C GLY A 25 2.35 -11.62 -6.94
N THR A 26 3.59 -11.36 -6.55
CA THR A 26 4.75 -12.21 -6.85
C THR A 26 4.59 -13.61 -6.28
N LEU A 27 4.24 -13.73 -4.99
CA LEU A 27 4.07 -15.04 -4.35
C LEU A 27 2.89 -15.82 -4.95
N LYS A 28 1.79 -15.14 -5.31
CA LYS A 28 0.64 -15.77 -5.99
C LYS A 28 1.04 -16.28 -7.37
N GLN A 29 1.78 -15.48 -8.15
CA GLN A 29 2.26 -15.88 -9.47
C GLN A 29 3.21 -17.09 -9.38
N SER A 30 4.14 -17.09 -8.42
CA SER A 30 5.00 -18.24 -8.16
C SER A 30 4.20 -19.49 -7.77
N SER A 31 3.16 -19.34 -6.95
CA SER A 31 2.28 -20.46 -6.57
C SER A 31 1.57 -21.08 -7.79
N LEU A 32 1.08 -20.23 -8.70
CA LEU A 32 0.41 -20.65 -9.93
C LEU A 32 1.39 -21.34 -10.90
N GLN A 33 2.65 -20.90 -10.97
CA GLN A 33 3.69 -21.53 -11.80
C GLN A 33 4.07 -22.94 -11.33
N VAL A 34 3.97 -23.22 -10.03
CA VAL A 34 4.23 -24.55 -9.45
C VAL A 34 2.96 -25.44 -9.49
N GLY A 35 1.88 -24.98 -10.14
CA GLY A 35 0.65 -25.75 -10.30
C GLY A 35 -0.24 -25.77 -9.05
N GLN A 36 0.07 -24.98 -8.02
CA GLN A 36 -0.78 -24.86 -6.84
C GLN A 36 -1.90 -23.85 -7.11
N GLY A 37 -3.15 -24.32 -7.11
CA GLY A 37 -4.33 -23.47 -7.31
C GLY A 37 -4.56 -22.43 -6.20
N THR A 38 -3.90 -22.58 -5.07
CA THR A 38 -3.93 -21.67 -3.92
C THR A 38 -2.54 -21.49 -3.32
N MET A 39 -2.30 -20.36 -2.65
CA MET A 39 -1.01 -20.11 -1.98
C MET A 39 -0.84 -21.04 -0.76
N PRO A 40 0.35 -21.64 -0.58
CA PRO A 40 0.60 -22.50 0.58
C PRO A 40 0.51 -21.71 1.89
N LEU A 41 0.01 -22.37 2.95
CA LEU A 41 -0.24 -21.77 4.27
C LEU A 41 0.98 -21.01 4.83
N LEU A 42 2.19 -21.58 4.65
CA LEU A 42 3.44 -20.96 5.08
C LEU A 42 3.69 -19.61 4.38
N SER A 43 3.43 -19.53 3.06
CA SER A 43 3.58 -18.29 2.30
C SER A 43 2.58 -17.23 2.75
N THR A 44 1.35 -17.64 3.06
CA THR A 44 0.31 -16.75 3.61
C THR A 44 0.71 -16.19 4.97
N LEU A 45 1.25 -17.02 5.88
CA LEU A 45 1.72 -16.56 7.19
C LEU A 45 2.88 -15.57 7.07
N ILE A 46 3.86 -15.85 6.22
CA ILE A 46 4.98 -14.93 5.93
C ILE A 46 4.43 -13.61 5.38
N LEU A 47 3.44 -13.66 4.49
CA LEU A 47 2.82 -12.47 3.93
C LEU A 47 2.17 -11.59 5.02
N ILE A 48 1.45 -12.20 5.97
CA ILE A 48 0.82 -11.49 7.09
C ILE A 48 1.88 -10.74 7.92
N VAL A 49 3.00 -11.41 8.25
CA VAL A 49 4.10 -10.81 9.00
C VAL A 49 4.71 -9.63 8.24
N ILE A 50 4.97 -9.80 6.95
CA ILE A 50 5.48 -8.72 6.08
C ILE A 50 4.50 -7.54 6.04
N PHE A 51 3.19 -7.82 5.97
CA PHE A 51 2.16 -6.79 5.94
C PHE A 51 2.14 -5.96 7.23
N ILE A 52 2.19 -6.63 8.39
CA ILE A 52 2.24 -5.97 9.70
C ILE A 52 3.52 -5.12 9.83
N MET A 53 4.66 -5.67 9.41
CA MET A 53 5.94 -4.97 9.45
C MET A 53 5.95 -3.74 8.53
N ASN A 54 5.35 -3.85 7.34
CA ASN A 54 5.21 -2.74 6.40
C ASN A 54 4.35 -1.62 6.99
N ILE A 55 3.19 -1.95 7.59
CA ILE A 55 2.34 -0.97 8.27
C ILE A 55 3.13 -0.27 9.38
N GLY A 56 3.82 -1.02 10.24
CA GLY A 56 4.65 -0.44 11.30
C GLY A 56 5.72 0.51 10.78
N LEU A 57 6.41 0.13 9.69
CA LEU A 57 7.42 0.96 9.04
C LEU A 57 6.82 2.28 8.50
N LEU A 58 5.65 2.20 7.85
CA LEU A 58 4.95 3.38 7.34
C LEU A 58 4.57 4.34 8.47
N PHE A 59 4.10 3.82 9.61
CA PHE A 59 3.78 4.64 10.79
C PHE A 59 5.01 5.36 11.33
N VAL A 60 6.13 4.66 11.50
CA VAL A 60 7.39 5.25 11.99
C VAL A 60 7.90 6.33 11.04
N LEU A 61 7.88 6.06 9.74
CA LEU A 61 8.34 7.00 8.72
C LEU A 61 7.42 8.22 8.64
N ALA A 62 6.10 8.04 8.63
CA ALA A 62 5.16 9.15 8.55
C ALA A 62 5.23 10.08 9.77
N ASN A 63 5.52 9.52 10.95
CA ASN A 63 5.74 10.29 12.18
C ASN A 63 7.09 11.06 12.13
N LYS A 64 8.19 10.39 11.72
CA LYS A 64 9.50 11.03 11.59
C LYS A 64 9.55 12.13 10.52
N LEU A 65 8.70 12.02 9.50
CA LEU A 65 8.62 12.98 8.39
C LEU A 65 7.66 14.15 8.68
N GLU A 66 7.10 14.24 9.89
CA GLU A 66 6.13 15.27 10.33
C GLU A 66 4.91 15.41 9.39
N LEU A 67 4.62 14.38 8.60
CA LEU A 67 3.45 14.35 7.69
C LEU A 67 2.16 14.13 8.47
N LEU A 68 2.29 13.42 9.59
CA LEU A 68 1.23 13.09 10.50
C LEU A 68 1.66 13.57 11.89
N ASN A 69 1.20 14.74 12.28
CA ASN A 69 0.91 14.94 13.70
C ASN A 69 -0.33 14.10 13.97
N PHE A 70 -0.18 12.96 14.65
CA PHE A 70 -1.28 12.15 15.18
C PHE A 70 -2.01 12.88 16.32
N ASP A 71 -2.30 14.16 16.11
CA ASP A 71 -3.20 14.92 16.95
C ASP A 71 -4.63 14.43 16.67
N SER A 72 -5.51 14.41 17.67
CA SER A 72 -6.85 13.83 17.51
C SER A 72 -7.69 14.55 16.43
N LYS A 73 -7.28 15.76 16.05
CA LYS A 73 -7.81 16.52 14.90
C LYS A 73 -7.53 15.89 13.54
N PHE A 74 -6.44 15.12 13.38
CA PHE A 74 -6.10 14.48 12.10
C PHE A 74 -6.97 13.24 11.84
N LEU A 75 -7.29 12.46 12.88
CA LEU A 75 -8.20 11.32 12.85
C LEU A 75 -9.69 11.73 12.95
N ASN A 76 -10.05 12.87 12.36
CA ASN A 76 -11.45 13.26 12.27
C ASN A 76 -12.15 12.48 11.14
N LYS A 77 -13.44 12.14 11.32
CA LYS A 77 -14.28 11.42 10.33
C LYS A 77 -14.17 11.98 8.92
N LYS A 78 -14.08 13.31 8.76
CA LYS A 78 -13.93 13.96 7.45
C LYS A 78 -12.60 13.64 6.78
N ASN A 79 -11.49 13.65 7.53
CA ASN A 79 -10.16 13.36 6.99
C ASN A 79 -10.02 11.88 6.65
N ILE A 80 -10.55 11.01 7.50
CA ILE A 80 -10.61 9.55 7.24
C ILE A 80 -11.40 9.29 5.95
N LEU A 81 -12.54 9.96 5.75
CA LEU A 81 -13.33 9.82 4.52
C LEU A 81 -12.53 10.23 3.28
N ILE A 82 -11.82 11.36 3.33
CA ILE A 82 -10.97 11.84 2.22
C ILE A 82 -9.84 10.85 1.92
N ILE A 83 -9.19 10.30 2.95
CA ILE A 83 -8.14 9.28 2.80
C ILE A 83 -8.72 8.03 2.13
N VAL A 84 -9.87 7.55 2.60
CA VAL A 84 -10.53 6.37 2.03
C VAL A 84 -10.88 6.59 0.56
N ILE A 85 -11.48 7.74 0.21
CA ILE A 85 -11.82 8.07 -1.19
C ILE A 85 -10.56 8.15 -2.06
N GLY A 86 -9.51 8.82 -1.58
CA GLY A 86 -8.23 8.92 -2.31
C GLY A 86 -7.59 7.56 -2.55
N VAL A 87 -7.63 6.66 -1.56
CA VAL A 87 -7.13 5.28 -1.69
C VAL A 87 -7.94 4.47 -2.70
N VAL A 88 -9.27 4.61 -2.70
CA VAL A 88 -10.15 3.92 -3.66
C VAL A 88 -9.86 4.38 -5.09
N ILE A 89 -9.74 5.69 -5.32
CA ILE A 89 -9.40 6.24 -6.64
C ILE A 89 -8.02 5.75 -7.09
N ALA A 90 -7.01 5.84 -6.23
CA ALA A 90 -5.66 5.38 -6.55
C ALA A 90 -5.62 3.88 -6.90
N ARG A 91 -6.40 3.05 -6.19
CA ARG A 91 -6.53 1.63 -6.51
C ARG A 91 -7.23 1.40 -7.86
N LEU A 92 -8.30 2.14 -8.16
CA LEU A 92 -8.96 2.03 -9.45
C LEU A 92 -8.01 2.37 -10.60
N VAL A 93 -7.21 3.44 -10.46
CA VAL A 93 -6.20 3.82 -11.46
C VAL A 93 -5.15 2.71 -11.62
N ALA A 94 -4.65 2.13 -10.53
CA ALA A 94 -3.66 1.05 -10.60
C ALA A 94 -4.21 -0.24 -11.24
N ILE A 95 -5.46 -0.60 -10.95
CA ILE A 95 -6.13 -1.77 -11.53
C ILE A 95 -6.42 -1.54 -13.03
N LEU A 96 -6.92 -0.36 -13.41
CA LEU A 96 -7.15 -0.02 -14.80
C LEU A 96 -5.84 -0.01 -15.60
N GLY A 97 -4.76 0.51 -15.03
CA GLY A 97 -3.43 0.49 -15.64
C GLY A 97 -2.90 -0.92 -15.88
N THR A 98 -3.07 -1.82 -14.91
CA THR A 98 -2.64 -3.23 -15.06
C THR A 98 -3.50 -4.00 -16.07
N ILE A 99 -4.81 -3.75 -16.14
CA ILE A 99 -5.68 -4.34 -17.16
C ILE A 99 -5.31 -3.86 -18.57
N LEU A 100 -5.04 -2.56 -18.75
CA LEU A 100 -4.60 -1.99 -20.02
C LEU A 100 -3.28 -2.60 -20.52
N LEU A 101 -2.32 -2.80 -19.60
CA LEU A 101 -1.02 -3.40 -19.92
C LEU A 101 -1.10 -4.91 -20.24
N ASN A 102 -2.06 -5.62 -19.66
CA ASN A 102 -2.20 -7.07 -19.83
C ASN A 102 -3.09 -7.47 -21.03
N ASN A 103 -3.78 -6.50 -21.63
CA ASN A 103 -4.54 -6.66 -22.87
C ASN A 103 -3.77 -6.18 -24.12
N GLN A 104 -2.48 -5.86 -23.98
CA GLN A 104 -1.53 -5.71 -25.09
C GLN A 104 -0.75 -7.00 -25.29
#